data_AF-A0A6M1LC52-F1
#
_entry.id   AF-A0A6M1LC52-F1
#
_cell.length_a   1.000
_cell.length_b   1.000
_cell.length_c   1.000
_cell.angle_alpha   90.00
_cell.angle_beta   90.00
_cell.angle_gamma   90.00
#
_symmetry.space_group_name_H-M   'P 1'
#
loop_
_entity.id
_entity.type
_entity.pdbx_description
1 polymer ?
#
loop_
_entity_poly.entity_id
_entity_poly.type
_entity_poly.pdbx_seq_one_letter_code
_entity_poly.pdbx_strand_id
1 'polypeptide(L)' 'MFLPTYASWLNWIEAEFAAVRYFALNGTDHRTHAEQDAAIGAYIRWRNQHARPKSGFATGSEIRHPDYPFKAA' A
#
# COMPACT_ATOMS: atom_id res chain seq x y z
N MET A 1 -16.29 13.49 18.06
CA MET A 1 -14.90 13.50 17.60
C MET A 1 -14.22 12.27 18.21
N PHE A 2 -13.93 11.24 17.41
CA PHE A 2 -13.29 10.01 17.90
C PHE A 2 -11.85 10.03 17.40
N LEU A 3 -10.89 10.37 18.27
CA LEU A 3 -9.47 10.23 17.94
C LEU A 3 -9.07 8.78 18.26
N PRO A 4 -8.54 8.01 17.30
CA PRO A 4 -8.07 6.66 17.58
C PRO A 4 -6.69 6.75 18.24
N THR A 5 -6.63 6.55 19.55
CA THR A 5 -5.39 6.42 20.33
C THR A 5 -4.63 5.11 20.07
N TYR A 6 -5.12 4.27 19.14
CA TYR A 6 -4.52 2.99 18.77
C TYR A 6 -4.53 2.77 17.25
N ALA A 7 -4.04 3.75 16.48
CA ALA A 7 -3.85 3.63 15.05
C ALA A 7 -2.56 2.86 14.66
N SER A 8 -2.17 1.84 15.44
CA SER A 8 -0.96 1.03 15.14
C SER A 8 -1.08 0.28 13.81
N TRP A 9 -2.30 -0.05 13.39
CA TRP A 9 -2.59 -0.58 12.06
C TRP A 9 -2.34 0.45 10.94
N LEU A 10 -2.64 1.73 11.20
CA LEU A 10 -2.41 2.83 10.27
C LEU A 10 -0.90 3.03 10.02
N ASN A 11 -0.07 2.86 11.06
CA ASN A 11 1.39 2.97 10.97
C ASN A 11 2.02 1.93 10.01
N TRP A 12 1.41 0.76 9.82
CA TRP A 12 1.93 -0.25 8.88
C TRP A 12 1.61 0.08 7.42
N ILE A 13 0.43 0.64 7.15
CA ILE A 13 0.07 1.11 5.80
C ILE A 13 0.75 2.44 5.47
N GLU A 14 1.11 3.24 6.48
CA GLU A 14 1.79 4.52 6.30
C GLU A 14 3.11 4.39 5.52
N ALA A 15 3.90 3.33 5.73
CA ALA A 15 5.13 3.09 4.96
C ALA A 15 4.85 2.86 3.46
N GLU A 16 3.70 2.28 3.13
CA GLU A 16 3.27 2.04 1.75
C GLU A 16 2.70 3.30 1.10
N PHE A 17 2.01 4.14 1.86
CA PHE A 17 1.43 5.41 1.40
C PHE A 17 2.38 6.60 1.50
N ALA A 18 3.46 6.54 2.26
CA ALA A 18 4.41 7.63 2.43
C ALA A 18 5.07 8.02 1.09
N ALA A 19 5.50 7.03 0.30
CA ALA A 19 6.06 7.29 -1.03
C ALA A 19 5.02 7.89 -1.98
N VAL A 20 3.75 7.45 -1.89
CA VAL A 20 2.64 8.01 -2.68
C VAL A 20 2.35 9.45 -2.25
N ARG A 21 2.38 9.74 -0.95
CA ARG A 21 2.23 11.09 -0.39
C ARG A 21 3.34 12.02 -0.85
N TYR A 22 4.61 11.59 -0.78
CA TYR A 22 5.72 12.40 -1.25
C TYR A 22 5.68 12.63 -2.77
N PHE A 23 5.32 11.61 -3.55
CA PHE A 23 5.11 11.75 -4.99
C PHE A 23 3.98 12.73 -5.31
N ALA A 24 2.83 12.58 -4.64
CA ALA A 24 1.68 13.44 -4.87
C ALA A 24 1.92 14.88 -4.37
N LEU A 25 2.61 15.08 -3.25
CA LEU A 25 2.71 16.41 -2.61
C LEU A 25 4.01 17.17 -2.90
N ASN A 26 5.10 16.51 -3.29
CA ASN A 26 6.44 17.12 -3.30
C ASN A 26 7.17 17.04 -4.64
N GLY A 27 6.52 16.57 -5.72
CA GLY A 27 7.24 16.13 -6.92
C GLY A 27 6.95 16.82 -8.23
N THR A 28 5.79 17.44 -8.42
CA THR A 28 5.34 17.84 -9.76
C THR A 28 4.33 18.97 -9.65
N ASP A 29 4.63 20.12 -10.26
CA ASP A 29 3.68 21.22 -10.46
C ASP A 29 2.55 20.76 -11.40
N HIS A 30 1.73 19.81 -10.94
CA HIS A 30 0.53 19.42 -11.64
C HIS A 30 -0.44 20.58 -11.56
N ARG A 31 -0.80 21.13 -12.72
CA ARG A 31 -1.59 22.35 -12.81
C ARG A 31 -3.05 22.09 -12.43
N THR A 32 -3.45 20.81 -12.35
CA THR A 32 -4.80 20.35 -11.98
C THR A 32 -4.76 19.01 -11.26
N HIS A 33 -5.79 18.73 -10.45
CA HIS A 33 -5.98 17.42 -9.82
C HIS A 33 -6.10 16.27 -10.83
N ALA A 34 -6.70 16.51 -11.99
CA ALA A 34 -6.82 15.49 -13.03
C ALA A 34 -5.46 15.06 -13.60
N GLU A 35 -4.53 16.01 -13.73
CA GLU A 35 -3.16 15.74 -14.18
C GLU A 35 -2.39 14.90 -13.15
N GLN A 36 -2.56 15.22 -11.87
CA GLN A 36 -2.00 14.46 -10.76
C GLN A 36 -2.56 13.03 -10.70
N ASP A 37 -3.88 12.85 -10.83
CA ASP A 37 -4.52 11.54 -10.87
C ASP A 37 -4.03 10.70 -12.05
N ALA A 38 -3.86 11.31 -13.23
CA ALA A 38 -3.33 10.65 -14.41
C ALA A 38 -1.88 10.19 -14.20
N ALA A 39 -1.04 11.03 -13.59
CA ALA A 39 0.35 10.71 -13.28
C ALA A 39 0.48 9.57 -12.24
N ILE A 40 -0.31 9.63 -11.16
CA ILE A 40 -0.40 8.55 -10.16
C ILE A 40 -0.85 7.25 -10.82
N GLY A 41 -1.91 7.30 -11.64
CA GLY A 41 -2.41 6.12 -12.36
C GLY A 41 -1.39 5.53 -13.33
N ALA A 42 -0.64 6.37 -14.05
CA ALA A 42 0.44 5.93 -14.92
C ALA A 42 1.57 5.24 -14.15
N TYR A 43 1.98 5.82 -13.02
CA TYR A 43 3.02 5.25 -12.18
C TYR A 43 2.61 3.91 -11.56
N ILE A 44 1.40 3.80 -11.00
CA ILE A 44 0.88 2.54 -10.43
C ILE A 44 0.85 1.44 -11.51
N ARG A 45 0.37 1.75 -12.71
CA ARG A 45 0.36 0.78 -13.83
C ARG A 45 1.77 0.32 -14.17
N TRP A 46 2.71 1.24 -14.33
CA TRP A 46 4.11 0.91 -14.62
C TRP A 46 4.71 0.05 -13.50
N ARG A 47 4.56 0.46 -12.24
CA ARG A 47 5.08 -0.26 -11.07
C ARG A 47 4.53 -1.68 -10.99
N ASN A 48 3.24 -1.86 -11.27
CA ASN A 48 2.60 -3.18 -11.25
C ASN A 48 3.05 -4.07 -12.41
N GLN A 49 3.26 -3.50 -13.61
CA GLN A 49 3.82 -4.24 -14.75
C GLN A 49 5.26 -4.72 -14.50
N HIS A 50 6.03 -3.94 -13.73
CA HIS A 50 7.42 -4.24 -13.40
C HIS A 50 7.58 -4.91 -12.03
N ALA A 51 6.49 -5.19 -11.33
CA ALA A 51 6.51 -5.86 -10.05
C ALA A 51 6.92 -7.32 -10.26
N ARG A 52 7.93 -7.75 -9.51
CA ARG A 52 8.29 -9.17 -9.45
C ARG A 52 7.33 -9.88 -8.50
N PRO A 53 6.96 -11.15 -8.78
CA PRO A 53 6.20 -11.95 -7.84
C PRO A 53 6.88 -11.92 -6.47
N LYS A 54 6.12 -11.57 -5.43
CA LYS A 54 6.64 -11.50 -4.07
C LYS A 54 6.82 -12.92 -3.53
N SER A 55 7.95 -13.54 -3.83
CA SER A 55 8.32 -14.84 -3.26
C SER A 55 8.71 -14.67 -1.79
N GLY A 56 8.18 -15.51 -0.91
CA GLY A 56 8.57 -15.54 0.50
C GLY A 56 7.97 -14.44 1.39
N PHE A 57 6.91 -13.77 0.96
CA PHE A 57 6.19 -12.83 1.84
C PHE A 57 5.55 -13.58 2.99
N ALA A 58 5.90 -13.37 4.26
CA ALA A 58 5.27 -14.05 5.40
C ALA A 58 5.44 -15.59 5.39
N THR A 59 6.60 -16.09 4.97
CA THR A 59 6.90 -17.55 4.89
C THR A 59 6.65 -18.29 6.20
N GLY A 60 6.92 -17.66 7.35
CA GLY A 60 6.66 -18.23 8.69
C GLY A 60 5.32 -17.82 9.30
N SER A 61 4.36 -17.33 8.50
CA SER A 61 3.02 -17.01 9.02
C SER A 61 2.24 -18.29 9.26
N GLU A 62 1.60 -18.40 10.43
CA GLU A 62 0.73 -19.54 10.76
C GLU A 62 -0.34 -19.81 9.69
N ILE A 63 -0.82 -18.80 8.97
CA ILE A 63 -1.80 -18.92 7.88
C ILE A 63 -1.33 -19.87 6.76
N ARG A 64 -0.02 -20.10 6.64
CA ARG A 64 0.58 -21.02 5.66
C ARG A 64 0.82 -22.43 6.16
N HIS A 65 0.59 -22.68 7.44
CA HIS A 65 0.77 -24.00 7.98
C HIS A 65 -0.37 -24.91 7.50
N PRO A 66 -0.08 -26.17 7.09
CA PRO A 66 -1.10 -27.09 6.58
C PRO A 66 -2.22 -27.38 7.58
N ASP A 67 -1.93 -27.26 8.87
CA ASP A 67 -2.83 -27.45 10.01
C ASP A 67 -3.52 -26.15 10.46
N TYR A 68 -3.34 -25.04 9.74
CA TYR A 68 -3.98 -23.79 10.10
C TYR A 68 -5.51 -23.89 9.95
N PRO A 69 -6.28 -23.73 11.04
CA PRO A 69 -7.72 -23.81 10.96
C PRO A 69 -8.24 -22.58 10.24
N PHE A 70 -8.89 -22.78 9.09
CA PHE A 70 -9.74 -21.73 8.50
C PHE A 70 -10.83 -21.42 9.53
N LYS A 71 -10.72 -20.28 10.20
CA LYS A 71 -11.80 -19.76 11.02
C LYS A 71 -12.93 -19.35 10.07
N ALA A 72 -13.90 -20.23 9.86
CA ALA A 72 -15.17 -19.87 9.29
C ALA A 72 -15.84 -18.87 10.26
N ALA A 73 -16.20 -17.70 9.73
CA ALA A 73 -16.95 -16.67 10.45
C ALA A 73 -18.41 -17.07 10.66
#